data_AF-A0A6M8W022-F1
#
_entry.id   AF-A0A6M8W022-F1
#
_cell.length_a   1.000
_cell.length_b   1.000
_cell.length_c   1.000
_cell.angle_alpha   90.00
_cell.angle_beta   90.00
_cell.angle_gamma   90.00
#
_symmetry.space_group_name_H-M   'P 1'
#
loop_
_entity.id
_entity.type
_entity.pdbx_description
1 polymer ?
#
loop_
_entity_poly.entity_id
_entity_poly.type
_entity_poly.pdbx_seq_one_letter_code
_entity_poly.pdbx_strand_id
1 'polypeptide(L)'
;MARQDDPRLRDVEEVFLERAREDSAFLEAIFEECEELMAEGDYSTCGTMLQTYVVAADKLADTADLLNKSEEDMLAALKTPGALSQAQLEKLMEFLKM
;
A
#
# COMPACT_ATOMS: atom_id res chain seq x y z
N MET A 1 3.08 31.72 -11.15
CA MET A 1 4.27 30.86 -11.33
C MET A 1 3.76 29.49 -11.76
N ALA A 2 3.87 29.17 -13.05
CA ALA A 2 3.55 27.83 -13.54
C ALA A 2 4.73 26.93 -13.16
N ARG A 3 4.49 25.91 -12.33
CA ARG A 3 5.43 24.80 -12.20
C ARG A 3 5.42 24.10 -13.55
N GLN A 4 6.55 24.12 -14.26
CA GLN A 4 6.72 23.31 -15.45
C GLN A 4 6.84 21.86 -14.97
N ASP A 5 5.83 21.05 -15.28
CA ASP A 5 5.94 19.59 -15.22
C ASP A 5 7.05 19.16 -16.19
N ASP A 6 8.23 18.87 -15.65
CA ASP A 6 9.34 18.32 -16.43
C ASP A 6 9.02 16.86 -16.76
N PRO A 7 8.85 16.47 -18.03
CA PRO A 7 8.49 15.11 -18.43
C PRO A 7 9.59 14.07 -18.12
N ARG A 8 10.73 14.48 -17.55
CA ARG A 8 11.82 13.60 -17.09
C ARG A 8 11.79 13.34 -15.59
N LEU A 9 11.00 14.09 -14.82
CA LEU A 9 10.70 13.75 -13.44
C LEU A 9 9.59 12.71 -13.47
N ARG A 10 9.98 11.44 -13.68
CA ARG A 10 9.06 10.32 -13.43
C ARG A 10 8.57 10.43 -11.99
N ASP A 11 7.27 10.23 -11.79
CA ASP A 11 6.71 10.20 -10.44
C ASP A 11 7.42 9.08 -9.65
N VAL A 12 7.98 9.43 -8.51
CA VAL A 12 8.72 8.47 -7.67
C VAL A 12 7.79 7.33 -7.28
N GLU A 13 6.49 7.62 -7.05
CA GLU A 13 5.48 6.61 -6.76
C GLU A 13 5.31 5.63 -7.94
N GLU A 14 5.31 6.13 -9.17
CA GLU A 14 5.16 5.31 -10.38
C GLU A 14 6.38 4.41 -10.63
N VAL A 15 7.60 4.92 -10.40
CA VAL A 15 8.84 4.11 -10.48
C VAL A 15 8.87 3.03 -9.40
N PHE A 16 8.43 3.34 -8.19
CA PHE A 16 8.32 2.36 -7.10
C PHE A 16 7.28 1.27 -7.40
N LEU A 17 6.13 1.65 -7.97
CA LEU A 17 5.06 0.70 -8.34
C LEU A 17 5.46 -0.21 -9.50
N GLU A 18 6.15 0.30 -10.51
CA GLU A 18 6.70 -0.54 -11.60
C GLU A 18 7.69 -1.57 -11.08
N ARG A 19 8.64 -1.13 -10.23
CA ARG A 19 9.61 -2.05 -9.63
C ARG A 19 8.91 -3.11 -8.78
N ALA A 20 7.92 -2.73 -7.98
CA ALA A 20 7.15 -3.66 -7.17
C ALA A 20 6.37 -4.68 -8.02
N ARG A 21 5.92 -4.33 -9.23
CA ARG A 21 5.27 -5.27 -10.16
C ARG A 21 6.22 -6.30 -10.75
N GLU A 22 7.49 -5.94 -10.94
CA GLU A 22 8.49 -6.78 -11.60
C GLU A 22 9.35 -7.58 -10.62
N ASP A 23 9.41 -7.17 -9.35
CA ASP A 23 10.30 -7.70 -8.33
C ASP A 23 9.51 -8.27 -7.13
N SER A 24 9.26 -9.58 -7.17
CA SER A 24 8.57 -10.27 -6.08
C SER A 24 9.34 -10.22 -4.75
N ALA A 25 10.68 -10.16 -4.79
CA ALA A 25 11.49 -10.04 -3.58
C ALA A 25 11.35 -8.65 -2.93
N PHE A 26 11.13 -7.61 -3.74
CA PHE A 26 10.81 -6.29 -3.23
C PHE A 26 9.45 -6.25 -2.52
N LEU A 27 8.44 -6.95 -3.07
CA LEU A 27 7.14 -7.10 -2.41
C LEU A 27 7.22 -7.91 -1.11
N GLU A 28 8.03 -8.98 -1.08
CA GLU A 28 8.30 -9.76 0.13
C GLU A 28 8.96 -8.88 1.22
N ALA A 29 9.95 -8.06 0.85
CA ALA A 29 10.58 -7.14 1.80
C ALA A 29 9.60 -6.10 2.37
N ILE A 30 8.66 -5.59 1.56
CA ILE A 30 7.60 -4.70 2.05
C ILE A 30 6.73 -5.42 3.09
N PHE A 31 6.40 -6.69 2.85
CA PHE A 31 5.62 -7.48 3.80
C PHE A 31 6.35 -7.74 5.10
N GLU A 32 7.63 -8.12 5.05
CA GLU A 32 8.46 -8.32 6.24
C GLU A 32 8.49 -7.05 7.09
N GLU A 33 8.71 -5.87 6.47
CA GLU A 33 8.65 -4.59 7.18
C GLU A 33 7.25 -4.32 7.78
N CYS A 34 6.19 -4.64 7.05
CA CYS A 34 4.82 -4.49 7.57
C CYS A 34 4.56 -5.42 8.77
N GLU A 35 5.12 -6.64 8.79
CA GLU A 35 5.03 -7.53 9.94
C GLU A 35 5.77 -6.98 11.15
N GLU A 36 6.97 -6.43 10.95
CA GLU A 36 7.75 -5.78 12.01
C GLU A 36 6.99 -4.57 12.59
N LEU A 37 6.47 -3.69 11.74
CA LEU A 37 5.66 -2.55 12.17
C LEU A 37 4.41 -2.98 12.96
N MET A 38 3.75 -4.06 12.53
CA MET A 38 2.61 -4.62 13.26
C MET A 38 3.03 -5.18 14.63
N ALA A 39 4.19 -5.83 14.73
CA ALA A 39 4.72 -6.35 15.99
C ALA A 39 5.16 -5.23 16.96
N GLU A 40 5.66 -4.12 16.42
CA GLU A 40 6.04 -2.91 17.16
C GLU A 40 4.84 -2.04 17.57
N GLY A 41 3.66 -2.30 16.97
CA GLY A 41 2.44 -1.54 17.20
C GLY A 41 2.33 -0.25 16.39
N ASP A 42 3.19 -0.06 15.36
CA ASP A 42 3.10 1.05 14.42
C ASP A 42 2.14 0.72 13.26
N TYR A 43 0.86 0.66 13.61
CA TYR A 43 -0.23 0.49 12.64
C TYR A 43 -0.36 1.68 11.68
N SER A 44 0.16 2.84 12.08
CA SER A 44 0.02 4.07 11.30
C SER A 44 0.86 4.02 10.03
N THR A 45 2.11 3.57 10.17
CA THR A 45 3.05 3.42 9.06
C THR A 45 2.73 2.19 8.21
N CYS A 46 2.29 1.09 8.84
CA CYS A 46 1.94 -0.15 8.15
C CYS A 46 0.91 0.05 7.03
N GLY A 47 -0.18 0.77 7.30
CA GLY A 47 -1.23 1.02 6.29
C GLY A 47 -0.72 1.74 5.04
N THR A 48 0.20 2.69 5.20
CA THR A 48 0.80 3.43 4.09
C THR A 48 1.80 2.60 3.30
N MET A 49 2.56 1.71 3.96
CA MET A 49 3.43 0.76 3.25
C MET A 49 2.64 -0.25 2.42
N LEU A 50 1.51 -0.74 2.95
CA LEU A 50 0.65 -1.67 2.23
C LEU A 50 -0.01 -1.07 0.98
N GLN A 51 -0.10 0.26 0.88
CA GLN A 51 -0.56 0.93 -0.33
C GLN A 51 0.26 0.48 -1.55
N THR A 52 1.59 0.46 -1.43
CA THR A 52 2.48 0.07 -2.53
C THR A 52 2.17 -1.34 -2.99
N TYR A 53 1.94 -2.27 -2.07
CA TYR A 53 1.57 -3.63 -2.40
C TYR A 53 0.21 -3.69 -3.11
N VAL A 54 -0.82 -3.09 -2.51
CA VAL A 54 -2.20 -3.14 -3.03
C VAL A 54 -2.27 -2.60 -4.47
N VAL A 55 -1.57 -1.51 -4.75
CA VAL A 55 -1.55 -0.87 -6.07
C VAL A 55 -0.62 -1.59 -7.06
N ALA A 56 0.53 -2.09 -6.59
CA ALA A 56 1.46 -2.84 -7.44
C ALA A 56 0.86 -4.18 -7.86
N ALA A 57 0.27 -4.92 -6.91
CA ALA A 57 -0.35 -6.22 -7.14
C ALA A 57 -1.73 -6.15 -7.83
N ASP A 58 -2.22 -4.94 -8.16
CA ASP A 58 -3.54 -4.71 -8.76
C ASP A 58 -4.71 -5.30 -7.94
N LYS A 59 -4.54 -5.37 -6.61
CA LYS A 59 -5.49 -5.96 -5.65
C LYS A 59 -6.41 -4.90 -5.01
N LEU A 60 -6.50 -3.68 -5.56
CA LEU A 60 -7.27 -2.57 -4.95
C LEU A 60 -8.77 -2.90 -4.84
N ALA A 61 -9.38 -3.41 -5.91
CA ALA A 61 -10.79 -3.80 -5.90
C ALA A 61 -11.06 -4.90 -4.87
N ASP A 62 -10.24 -5.96 -4.87
CA ASP A 62 -10.40 -7.09 -3.95
C ASP A 62 -10.21 -6.67 -2.48
N THR A 63 -9.26 -5.76 -2.20
CA THR A 63 -9.03 -5.25 -0.84
C THR A 63 -10.12 -4.29 -0.39
N ALA A 64 -10.67 -3.48 -1.29
CA ALA A 64 -11.85 -2.67 -1.02
C ALA A 64 -13.05 -3.56 -0.67
N ASP A 65 -13.30 -4.60 -1.45
CA ASP A 65 -14.36 -5.59 -1.21
C ASP A 65 -14.15 -6.32 0.12
N LEU A 66 -12.93 -6.78 0.41
CA LEU A 66 -12.56 -7.46 1.66
C LEU A 66 -12.88 -6.61 2.90
N LEU A 67 -12.58 -5.31 2.83
CA LEU A 67 -12.80 -4.38 3.94
C LEU A 67 -14.17 -3.70 3.89
N ASN A 68 -15.04 -4.10 2.94
CA ASN A 68 -16.37 -3.55 2.72
C ASN A 68 -16.34 -2.02 2.57
N LYS A 69 -15.46 -1.55 1.70
CA LYS A 69 -15.21 -0.14 1.35
C LYS A 69 -15.34 0.05 -0.16
N SER A 70 -15.55 1.28 -0.59
CA SER A 70 -15.34 1.63 -2.00
C SER A 70 -13.84 1.66 -2.32
N GLU A 71 -13.46 1.49 -3.59
CA GLU A 71 -12.06 1.63 -4.02
C GLU A 71 -11.48 3.00 -3.66
N GLU A 72 -12.29 4.06 -3.78
CA GLU A 72 -11.90 5.42 -3.43
C GLU A 72 -11.62 5.55 -1.92
N ASP A 73 -12.52 5.03 -1.08
CA ASP A 73 -12.34 5.04 0.37
C ASP A 73 -11.15 4.17 0.81
N MET A 74 -10.92 3.06 0.12
CA MET A 74 -9.79 2.18 0.37
C MET A 74 -8.47 2.88 0.05
N LEU A 75 -8.37 3.52 -1.12
CA LEU A 75 -7.19 4.27 -1.51
C LEU A 75 -6.93 5.45 -0.56
N ALA A 76 -7.99 6.16 -0.14
CA ALA A 76 -7.88 7.23 0.85
C ALA A 76 -7.40 6.71 2.21
N ALA A 77 -7.88 5.54 2.64
CA ALA A 77 -7.47 4.92 3.89
C ALA A 77 -6.01 4.43 3.86
N LEU A 78 -5.53 3.89 2.73
CA LEU A 78 -4.14 3.47 2.56
C LEU A 78 -3.18 4.67 2.57
N LYS A 79 -3.58 5.79 1.97
CA LYS A 79 -2.79 7.03 1.92
C LYS A 79 -2.75 7.80 3.24
N THR A 80 -3.59 7.43 4.20
CA THR A 80 -3.73 8.16 5.47
C THR A 80 -3.20 7.30 6.62
N PRO A 81 -2.07 7.68 7.25
CA PRO A 81 -1.54 6.95 8.40
C PRO A 81 -2.58 6.81 9.50
N GLY A 82 -2.83 5.57 9.94
CA GLY A 82 -3.77 5.24 11.00
C GLY A 82 -5.26 5.29 10.62
N ALA A 83 -5.61 5.45 9.34
CA ALA A 83 -7.01 5.38 8.90
C ALA A 83 -7.58 3.96 8.88
N LEU A 84 -6.72 2.94 8.81
CA LEU A 84 -7.08 1.53 8.99
C LEU A 84 -6.80 1.13 10.44
N SER A 85 -7.78 0.47 11.06
CA SER A 85 -7.61 -0.14 12.38
C SER A 85 -6.70 -1.36 12.31
N GLN A 86 -6.08 -1.74 13.45
CA GLN A 86 -5.25 -2.94 13.56
C GLN A 86 -5.92 -4.18 12.94
N ALA A 87 -7.17 -4.46 13.30
CA ALA A 87 -7.90 -5.62 12.78
C ALA A 87 -8.14 -5.57 11.25
N GLN A 88 -8.19 -4.37 10.67
CA GLN A 88 -8.29 -4.21 9.21
C GLN A 88 -6.93 -4.43 8.54
N LEU A 89 -5.84 -3.96 9.16
CA LEU A 89 -4.48 -4.20 8.69
C LEU A 89 -4.11 -5.67 8.76
N GLU A 90 -4.46 -6.38 9.84
CA GLU A 90 -4.24 -7.83 9.98
C GLU A 90 -4.96 -8.60 8.86
N LYS A 91 -6.24 -8.29 8.61
CA LYS A 91 -7.00 -8.90 7.51
C LYS A 91 -6.41 -8.59 6.14
N LEU A 92 -5.97 -7.36 5.93
CA LEU A 92 -5.34 -6.93 4.69
C LEU A 92 -4.03 -7.70 4.46
N MET A 93 -3.18 -7.80 5.48
CA MET A 93 -1.94 -8.56 5.45
C MET A 93 -2.17 -10.03 5.11
N GLU A 94 -3.12 -10.68 5.78
CA GLU A 94 -3.47 -12.08 5.50
C GLU A 94 -3.93 -12.27 4.06
N PHE A 95 -4.82 -11.41 3.57
CA PHE A 95 -5.34 -11.47 2.20
C PHE A 95 -4.26 -11.25 1.14
N LEU A 96 -3.35 -10.31 1.38
CA LEU A 96 -2.32 -9.99 0.40
C LEU A 96 -1.28 -11.14 0.30
N LYS A 97 -1.07 -11.93 1.36
CA LYS A 97 -0.19 -13.11 1.38
C LYS A 97 -0.77 -14.35 0.69
N MET A 98 -2.07 -14.36 0.37
CA MET A 98 -2.72 -15.43 -0.40
C MET A 98 -2.47 -15.27 -1.90
#